data_AF-Q7W916-F1
#
_entry.id   AF-Q7W916-F1
#
_cell.length_a   1.000
_cell.length_b   1.000
_cell.length_c   1.000
_cell.angle_alpha   90.00
_cell.angle_beta   90.00
_cell.angle_gamma   90.00
#
_symmetry.space_group_name_H-M   'P 1'
#
loop_
_entity.id
_entity.type
_entity.pdbx_description
1 polymer ?
#
loop_
_entity_poly.entity_id
_entity_poly.type
_entity_poly.pdbx_seq_one_letter_code
_entity_poly.pdbx_strand_id
1 'polypeptide(L)'
;MQRDFDLVVAILRTIADADLPALAIDQIETAVVDENGNGVAVEWVAHHLDIMADAGLVKAVDGGAWRLTWQGYDALEQDDEDEDDDALPM
;
A
#
# COMPACT_ATOMS: atom_id res chain seq x y z
N MET A 1 2.26 -14.88 -5.82
CA MET A 1 1.40 -14.15 -6.76
C MET A 1 0.29 -13.45 -6.02
N GLN A 2 -0.58 -14.13 -5.24
CA GLN A 2 -1.60 -13.43 -4.43
C GLN A 2 -0.99 -12.68 -3.22
N ARG A 3 -0.04 -13.32 -2.53
CA ARG A 3 0.68 -12.77 -1.37
C ARG A 3 1.43 -11.46 -1.62
N ASP A 4 1.87 -11.24 -2.85
CA ASP A 4 2.59 -10.01 -3.26
C ASP A 4 1.61 -8.84 -3.43
N PHE A 5 0.37 -9.13 -3.84
CA PHE A 5 -0.69 -8.14 -4.02
C PHE A 5 -1.27 -7.71 -2.67
N ASP A 6 -1.53 -8.65 -1.75
CA ASP A 6 -2.01 -8.33 -0.40
C ASP A 6 -1.03 -7.39 0.33
N LEU A 7 0.27 -7.61 0.13
CA LEU A 7 1.31 -6.74 0.68
C LEU A 7 1.27 -5.33 0.07
N VAL A 8 1.07 -5.22 -1.23
CA VAL A 8 0.93 -3.93 -1.94
C VAL A 8 -0.25 -3.16 -1.38
N VAL A 9 -1.42 -3.79 -1.24
CA VAL A 9 -2.62 -3.17 -0.67
C VAL A 9 -2.37 -2.75 0.77
N ALA A 10 -1.74 -3.59 1.59
CA ALA A 10 -1.40 -3.26 2.98
C ALA A 10 -0.47 -2.03 3.07
N ILE A 11 0.54 -1.93 2.20
CA ILE A 11 1.43 -0.77 2.14
C ILE A 11 0.66 0.49 1.71
N LEU A 12 -0.16 0.40 0.66
CA LEU A 12 -0.95 1.53 0.15
C LEU A 12 -1.94 2.03 1.20
N ARG A 13 -2.69 1.13 1.86
CA ARG A 13 -3.61 1.47 2.96
C ARG A 13 -2.87 2.10 4.14
N THR A 14 -1.69 1.59 4.49
CA THR A 14 -0.85 2.17 5.56
C THR A 14 -0.46 3.62 5.24
N ILE A 15 -0.10 3.91 4.00
CA ILE A 15 0.25 5.27 3.58
C ILE A 15 -1.01 6.15 3.46
N ALA A 16 -2.15 5.59 3.04
CA ALA A 16 -3.42 6.30 2.91
C ALA A 16 -4.03 6.70 4.26
N ASP A 17 -3.96 5.81 5.26
CA ASP A 17 -4.49 5.99 6.62
C ASP A 17 -3.56 6.84 7.51
N ALA A 18 -2.31 7.06 7.07
CA ALA A 18 -1.38 7.89 7.80
C ALA A 18 -1.82 9.37 7.81
N ASP A 19 -1.86 9.96 9.00
CA ASP A 19 -2.06 11.42 9.18
C ASP A 19 -0.91 12.28 8.60
N LEU A 20 0.14 11.64 8.06
CA LEU A 20 1.34 12.29 7.55
C LEU A 20 1.31 12.38 6.02
N PRO A 21 1.79 13.49 5.43
CA PRO A 21 1.83 13.66 3.98
C PRO A 21 2.82 12.72 3.26
N ALA A 22 3.71 12.07 4.00
CA ALA A 22 4.61 11.03 3.53
C ALA A 22 5.11 10.20 4.74
N LEU A 23 5.37 8.90 4.51
CA LEU A 23 5.92 7.98 5.52
C LEU A 23 7.30 7.46 5.09
N ALA A 24 8.21 7.31 6.04
CA ALA A 24 9.49 6.66 5.78
C ALA A 24 9.35 5.12 5.76
N ILE A 25 10.29 4.43 5.11
CA ILE A 25 10.24 2.97 4.89
C ILE A 25 10.17 2.21 6.22
N ASP A 26 10.89 2.66 7.25
CA ASP A 26 10.88 2.09 8.60
C ASP A 26 9.51 2.19 9.29
N GLN A 27 8.80 3.30 9.07
CA GLN A 27 7.44 3.47 9.57
C GLN A 27 6.46 2.55 8.86
N ILE A 28 6.60 2.40 7.53
CA ILE A 28 5.79 1.49 6.72
C ILE A 28 6.06 0.04 7.14
N GLU A 29 7.31 -0.37 7.24
CA GLU A 29 7.71 -1.70 7.70
C GLU A 29 7.12 -2.06 9.07
N THR A 30 7.13 -1.11 10.01
CA THR A 30 6.61 -1.33 11.37
C THR A 30 5.08 -1.47 11.38
N ALA A 31 4.39 -0.81 10.45
CA ALA A 31 2.93 -0.82 10.36
C ALA A 31 2.39 -1.97 9.51
N VAL A 32 3.15 -2.45 8.53
CA VAL A 32 2.74 -3.49 7.59
C VAL A 32 3.10 -4.86 8.13
N VAL A 33 2.08 -5.71 8.25
CA VAL A 33 2.21 -7.13 8.59
C VAL A 33 1.72 -7.97 7.43
N ASP A 34 2.30 -9.16 7.25
CA ASP A 34 1.84 -10.12 6.25
C ASP A 34 0.48 -10.75 6.66
N GLU A 35 -0.11 -11.52 5.75
CA GLU A 35 -1.36 -12.29 5.98
C GLU A 35 -1.32 -13.20 7.23
N ASN A 36 -0.12 -13.52 7.75
CA ASN A 36 0.08 -14.37 8.92
C ASN A 36 0.39 -13.56 10.19
N GLY A 37 0.36 -12.22 10.12
CA GLY A 37 0.71 -11.32 11.21
C GLY A 37 2.21 -11.21 11.48
N ASN A 38 3.07 -11.66 10.56
CA ASN A 38 4.51 -11.49 10.67
C ASN A 38 4.94 -10.15 10.09
N GLY A 39 5.94 -9.52 10.72
CA GLY A 39 6.59 -8.35 10.16
C GLY A 39 7.24 -8.66 8.80
N VAL A 40 7.17 -7.69 7.89
CA VAL A 40 7.75 -7.79 6.55
C VAL A 40 9.16 -7.23 6.58
N ALA A 41 10.12 -7.88 5.90
CA ALA A 41 11.48 -7.38 5.84
C ALA A 41 11.53 -6.03 5.10
N VAL A 42 12.30 -5.07 5.65
CA VAL A 42 12.43 -3.71 5.08
C VAL A 42 12.87 -3.71 3.61
N GLU A 43 13.72 -4.65 3.21
CA GLU A 43 14.22 -4.82 1.85
C GLU A 43 13.09 -5.22 0.89
N TRP A 44 12.15 -6.00 1.39
CA TRP A 44 10.97 -6.45 0.66
C TRP A 44 9.95 -5.32 0.50
N VAL A 45 9.74 -4.53 1.55
CA VAL A 45 8.91 -3.31 1.50
C VAL A 45 9.50 -2.31 0.50
N ALA A 46 10.81 -2.06 0.57
CA ALA A 46 11.50 -1.17 -0.37
C ALA A 46 11.37 -1.64 -1.83
N HIS A 47 11.54 -2.94 -2.08
CA HIS A 47 11.37 -3.51 -3.41
C HIS A 47 9.97 -3.29 -3.98
N HIS A 48 8.92 -3.49 -3.17
CA HIS A 48 7.55 -3.27 -3.61
C HIS A 48 7.23 -1.78 -3.78
N LEU A 49 7.79 -0.90 -2.95
CA LEU A 49 7.68 0.55 -3.12
C LEU A 49 8.25 1.00 -4.46
N ASP A 50 9.40 0.47 -4.88
CA ASP A 50 9.97 0.77 -6.20
C ASP A 50 9.05 0.32 -7.35
N ILE A 51 8.48 -0.89 -7.26
CA ILE A 51 7.52 -1.40 -8.27
C ILE A 51 6.27 -0.51 -8.33
N MET A 52 5.72 -0.13 -7.17
CA MET A 52 4.57 0.75 -7.08
C MET A 52 4.88 2.16 -7.59
N ALA A 53 6.12 2.63 -7.42
CA ALA A 53 6.58 3.92 -7.91
C ALA A 53 6.65 3.92 -9.44
N ASP A 54 7.18 2.85 -10.02
CA ASP A 54 7.22 2.64 -11.47
C ASP A 54 5.81 2.58 -12.07
N ALA A 55 4.86 1.98 -11.35
CA ALA A 55 3.45 1.98 -11.74
C ALA A 55 2.76 3.35 -11.56
N GLY A 56 3.36 4.27 -10.80
CA GLY A 56 2.82 5.60 -10.51
C GLY A 56 1.83 5.64 -9.34
N LEU A 57 1.73 4.59 -8.53
CA LEU A 57 0.83 4.49 -7.36
C LEU A 57 1.39 5.23 -6.13
N VAL A 58 2.71 5.15 -5.94
CA VAL A 58 3.43 5.88 -4.88
C VAL A 58 4.50 6.76 -5.49
N LYS A 59 5.02 7.69 -4.70
CA LYS A 59 6.14 8.53 -5.10
C LYS A 59 7.10 8.75 -3.95
N ALA A 60 8.38 8.55 -4.21
CA ALA A 60 9.45 8.97 -3.30
C ALA A 60 9.49 10.51 -3.21
N VAL A 61 9.52 10.99 -1.99
CA VAL A 61 9.66 12.39 -1.59
C VAL A 61 11.08 12.59 -1.04
N ASP A 62 11.58 13.82 -1.16
CA ASP A 62 12.88 14.19 -0.64
C ASP A 62 13.02 13.81 0.84
N GLY A 63 14.14 13.17 1.20
CA GLY A 63 14.38 12.66 2.55
C GLY A 63 14.04 11.18 2.80
N GLY A 64 13.72 10.41 1.76
CA GLY A 64 13.48 8.96 1.88
C GLY A 64 12.09 8.59 2.38
N ALA A 65 11.14 9.51 2.27
CA ALA A 65 9.74 9.29 2.57
C ALA A 65 8.95 8.97 1.30
N TRP A 66 7.83 8.27 1.46
CA TRP A 66 6.96 7.82 0.39
C TRP A 66 5.58 8.41 0.60
N ARG A 67 4.99 8.92 -0.48
CA ARG A 67 3.62 9.44 -0.48
C ARG A 67 2.78 8.69 -1.50
N LEU A 68 1.48 8.60 -1.21
CA LEU A 68 0.51 8.08 -2.17
C LEU A 68 0.26 9.10 -3.28
N THR A 69 0.07 8.63 -4.51
CA THR A 69 -0.40 9.47 -5.62
C THR A 69 -1.92 9.38 -5.73
N TRP A 70 -2.52 10.26 -6.55
CA TRP A 70 -3.93 10.15 -6.90
C TRP A 70 -4.29 8.80 -7.53
N GLN A 71 -3.38 8.20 -8.30
CA GLN A 71 -3.59 6.89 -8.90
C GLN A 71 -3.50 5.76 -7.86
N GLY A 72 -2.68 5.94 -6.81
CA GLY A 72 -2.64 5.02 -5.68
C GLY A 72 -3.93 5.01 -4.87
N TYR A 73 -4.59 6.16 -4.71
CA TYR A 73 -5.92 6.25 -4.11
C TYR A 73 -6.99 5.58 -4.99
N ASP A 74 -6.98 5.86 -6.30
CA ASP A 74 -7.93 5.26 -7.25
C ASP A 74 -7.81 3.72 -7.31
N ALA A 75 -6.57 3.21 -7.22
CA ALA A 75 -6.31 1.77 -7.16
C ALA A 75 -6.78 1.12 -5.84
N LEU A 76 -6.82 1.86 -4.74
CA LEU A 76 -7.38 1.40 -3.47
C LEU A 76 -8.93 1.42 -3.50
N GLU A 77 -9.53 2.46 -4.08
CA GLU A 77 -11.00 2.56 -4.21
C GLU A 77 -11.56 1.43 -5.11
N GLN A 78 -10.88 1.07 -6.20
CA GLN A 78 -11.28 -0.06 -7.05
C GLN A 78 -11.22 -1.41 -6.31
N ASP A 79 -10.27 -1.60 -5.40
CA ASP A 79 -10.17 -2.83 -4.59
C ASP A 79 -11.33 -2.93 -3.59
N ASP A 80 -11.78 -1.81 -3.01
CA ASP A 80 -12.94 -1.76 -2.12
C ASP A 80 -14.28 -1.92 -2.89
N GLU A 81 -14.39 -1.40 -4.13
CA GLU A 81 -15.61 -1.53 -4.95
C GLU A 81 -15.85 -2.96 -5.48
N ASP A 82 -14.80 -3.76 -5.70
CA ASP A 82 -14.93 -5.17 -6.13
C ASP A 82 -15.49 -6.10 -5.02
N GLU A 83 -15.53 -5.63 -3.76
CA GLU A 83 -16.08 -6.39 -2.62
C GLU A 83 -17.59 -6.14 -2.38
N ASP A 84 -18.16 -5.08 -3.00
CA ASP A 84 -19.53 -4.61 -2.74
C ASP A 84 -20.59 -5.04 -3.79
N ASP A 85 -20.23 -5.79 -4.84
CA ASP A 85 -21.18 -6.19 -5.91
C ASP A 85 -21.97 -7.50 -5.66
N ASP A 86 -21.93 -8.07 -4.44
CA ASP A 86 -22.72 -9.26 -4.06
C ASP A 86 -23.86 -8.98 -3.06
N ALA A 87 -24.21 -7.71 -2.84
CA ALA A 87 -25.25 -7.29 -1.89
C ALA A 87 -26.44 -6.56 -2.54
N LEU A 88 -27.06 -7.15 -3.57
CA LEU A 88 -28.41 -6.78 -3.99
C LEU A 88 -29.44 -7.83 -3.54
N PRO A 89 -30.19 -7.61 -2.45
CA PRO A 89 -31.38 -8.42 -2.17
C PRO A 89 -32.47 -8.09 -3.21
N MET A 90 -32.91 -9.13 -3.92
CA MET A 90 -34.11 -9.15 -4.78
C MET A 90 -35.39 -8.81 -4.00
#